data_AF-D7AXQ5-F1
#
_entry.id   AF-D7AXQ5-F1
#
_cell.length_a   1.000
_cell.length_b   1.000
_cell.length_c   1.000
_cell.angle_alpha   90.00
_cell.angle_beta   90.00
_cell.angle_gamma   90.00
#
_symmetry.space_group_name_H-M   'P 1'
#
loop_
_entity.id
_entity.type
_entity.pdbx_description
1 polymer ?
#
loop_
_entity_poly.entity_id
_entity_poly.type
_entity_poly.pdbx_seq_one_letter_code
_entity_poly.pdbx_strand_id
1 'polypeptide(L)'
;MAAKSDLELLRAYEPVLMCTKGELFFPTDVDAYVRNCSLWIEEPGGGERRLVPAGELTLDRLGRAEAEWPGRHKHLRFVQEETLREEARRYKGVARTVIPKSGRLAAVGVLGRVLDILMKLSLLIRGAVPGGLTFAAVTRYRERVDNGGVTYYGRVTREGGYTILQYWFFYAMNDWRTIYGGVNDHEADWERVTVYVVDNPDGTTRPVWVGASSHEYHGDDLRRSWADPDLHRDGDHPIVYVGAGSHSHQMLPGDYLIQVDPSFLRGPMRAWRWITHRIFRADSVLNRHGIGVPFVDYARGDGMRLGPGGDREWSAVLIDDDTPWLTGYRGLWGRDTGDFFDGERAPSGPRYERDGTIRRSWADPLAWVGLQKVAPTEPAARAELRAHVRALDDRLRTLDADVISRRDRLRQLHSARIVLEREAHSRPRAREYAERIAALEMELGEVYETRVLTADERDTHLRALAADTPLVPSPTGHLKAPHLPYSSGTQRSTRFLHLWVALSTPLLLISLALPMFVLNGQYTFYAMIGVVVVFAAVDSVARRKFVQYLIGLAVIAVVVGLVVGVVAAFVVNWRIAITVPVAVIVVLLLVVNVRELLRR
;
A
#
# COMPACT_ATOMS: atom_id res chain seq x y z
N MET A 1 -3.53 -30.84 -27.00
CA MET A 1 -4.24 -31.04 -25.71
C MET A 1 -5.43 -30.09 -25.70
N ALA A 2 -6.60 -30.50 -25.17
CA ALA A 2 -7.72 -29.58 -25.01
C ALA A 2 -7.34 -28.45 -24.04
N ALA A 3 -7.82 -27.22 -24.28
CA ALA A 3 -7.60 -26.11 -23.36
C ALA A 3 -8.23 -26.43 -22.01
N LYS A 4 -7.49 -26.21 -20.92
CA LYS A 4 -8.02 -26.38 -19.56
C LYS A 4 -9.21 -25.45 -19.35
N SER A 5 -10.29 -25.96 -18.76
CA SER A 5 -11.39 -25.14 -18.26
C SER A 5 -10.91 -24.18 -17.16
N ASP A 6 -11.67 -23.12 -16.91
CA ASP A 6 -11.32 -22.14 -15.87
C ASP A 6 -11.22 -22.77 -14.47
N LEU A 7 -12.06 -23.77 -14.16
CA LEU A 7 -11.98 -24.52 -12.92
C LEU A 7 -10.71 -25.39 -12.84
N GLU A 8 -10.31 -26.04 -13.94
CA GLU A 8 -9.06 -26.81 -13.99
C GLU A 8 -7.83 -25.91 -13.87
N LEU A 9 -7.88 -24.69 -14.40
CA LEU A 9 -6.81 -23.70 -14.23
C LEU A 9 -6.71 -23.23 -12.78
N LEU A 10 -7.85 -22.93 -12.14
CA LEU A 10 -7.88 -22.58 -10.71
C LEU A 10 -7.30 -23.71 -9.88
N ARG A 11 -7.77 -24.95 -10.07
CA ARG A 11 -7.29 -26.14 -9.33
C ARG A 11 -5.80 -26.40 -9.49
N ALA A 12 -5.26 -26.15 -10.68
CA ALA A 12 -3.84 -26.37 -10.96
C ALA A 12 -2.90 -25.42 -10.19
N TYR A 13 -3.38 -24.24 -9.78
CA TYR A 13 -2.57 -23.20 -9.17
C TYR A 13 -3.17 -22.66 -7.86
N GLU A 14 -3.96 -23.49 -7.16
CA GLU A 14 -4.59 -23.10 -5.90
C GLU A 14 -3.53 -22.69 -4.88
N PRO A 15 -3.73 -21.59 -4.14
CA PRO A 15 -2.82 -21.23 -3.06
C PRO A 15 -3.01 -22.18 -1.87
N VAL A 16 -1.90 -22.42 -1.17
CA VAL A 16 -1.88 -23.06 0.14
C VAL A 16 -1.84 -21.95 1.19
N LEU A 17 -2.85 -21.87 2.06
CA LEU A 17 -2.87 -20.90 3.15
C LEU A 17 -2.34 -21.52 4.44
N MET A 18 -1.33 -20.88 5.04
CA MET A 18 -0.72 -21.27 6.30
C MET A 18 -1.25 -20.36 7.41
N CYS A 19 -2.18 -20.87 8.21
CA CYS A 19 -2.75 -20.13 9.33
C CYS A 19 -1.79 -20.06 10.51
N THR A 20 -1.98 -19.05 11.37
CA THR A 20 -1.26 -18.95 12.65
C THR A 20 -1.97 -19.79 13.73
N LYS A 21 -1.20 -20.38 14.62
CA LYS A 21 -1.76 -21.18 15.71
C LYS A 21 -2.67 -20.34 16.60
N GLY A 22 -3.90 -20.82 16.77
CA GLY A 22 -4.95 -20.14 17.54
C GLY A 22 -6.02 -19.48 16.68
N GLU A 23 -5.86 -19.49 15.35
CA GLU A 23 -6.87 -19.00 14.41
C GLU A 23 -8.25 -19.62 14.69
N LEU A 24 -9.27 -18.77 14.71
CA LEU A 24 -10.63 -19.14 15.09
C LEU A 24 -11.56 -19.23 13.88
N PHE A 25 -11.27 -18.48 12.82
CA PHE A 25 -12.09 -18.40 11.62
C PHE A 25 -11.29 -18.85 10.40
N PHE A 26 -11.87 -19.74 9.61
CA PHE A 26 -11.28 -20.23 8.36
C PHE A 26 -12.18 -19.86 7.18
N PRO A 27 -11.63 -19.80 5.95
CA PRO A 27 -12.41 -19.50 4.76
C PRO A 27 -13.62 -20.42 4.63
N THR A 28 -14.81 -19.84 4.54
CA THR A 28 -16.07 -20.57 4.62
C THR A 28 -16.98 -20.22 3.46
N ASP A 29 -17.95 -21.10 3.22
CA ASP A 29 -19.01 -20.85 2.26
C ASP A 29 -19.91 -19.68 2.69
N VAL A 30 -20.16 -18.76 1.75
CA VAL A 30 -20.99 -17.58 1.92
C VAL A 30 -22.47 -17.90 2.04
N ASP A 31 -22.98 -18.98 1.45
CA ASP A 31 -24.38 -19.35 1.59
C ASP A 31 -24.68 -19.77 3.03
N ALA A 32 -23.81 -20.59 3.63
CA ALA A 32 -23.89 -20.96 5.04
C ALA A 32 -23.85 -19.74 5.98
N TYR A 33 -23.00 -18.74 5.68
CA TYR A 33 -22.95 -17.49 6.44
C TYR A 33 -24.23 -16.66 6.25
N VAL A 34 -24.67 -16.44 5.00
CA VAL A 34 -25.83 -15.60 4.66
C VAL A 34 -27.12 -16.15 5.25
N ARG A 35 -27.32 -17.47 5.28
CA ARG A 35 -28.48 -18.10 5.95
C ARG A 35 -28.55 -17.78 7.45
N ASN A 36 -27.41 -17.52 8.08
CA ASN A 36 -27.33 -17.14 9.48
C ASN A 36 -27.39 -15.62 9.70
N CYS A 37 -27.45 -14.82 8.63
CA CYS A 37 -27.49 -13.37 8.68
C CYS A 37 -28.91 -12.81 8.53
N SER A 38 -29.13 -11.66 9.15
CA SER A 38 -30.28 -10.79 8.86
C SER A 38 -29.86 -9.64 7.94
N LEU A 39 -30.76 -9.15 7.10
CA LEU A 39 -30.53 -8.00 6.21
C LEU A 39 -31.18 -6.74 6.77
N TRP A 40 -30.45 -5.64 6.77
CA TRP A 40 -30.85 -4.34 7.31
C TRP A 40 -30.61 -3.22 6.30
N ILE A 41 -31.37 -2.13 6.46
CA ILE A 41 -31.12 -0.85 5.78
C ILE A 41 -31.06 0.31 6.77
N GLU A 42 -30.36 1.36 6.36
CA GLU A 42 -30.43 2.67 7.02
C GLU A 42 -31.59 3.49 6.47
N GLU A 43 -32.33 4.15 7.36
CA GLU A 43 -33.42 5.06 7.01
C GLU A 43 -32.94 6.52 6.92
N PRO A 44 -33.54 7.39 6.08
CA PRO A 44 -33.05 8.74 5.79
C PRO A 44 -33.11 9.71 6.98
N GLY A 45 -33.77 9.32 8.07
CA GLY A 45 -33.87 10.09 9.33
C GLY A 45 -32.96 9.55 10.44
N GLY A 46 -32.08 8.60 10.14
CA GLY A 46 -31.29 7.86 11.12
C GLY A 46 -32.02 6.63 11.66
N GLY A 47 -31.23 5.65 12.12
CA GLY A 47 -31.72 4.36 12.57
C GLY A 47 -31.71 3.29 11.47
N GLU A 48 -31.86 2.04 11.90
CA GLU A 48 -31.80 0.87 11.03
C GLU A 48 -33.11 0.09 11.08
N ARG A 49 -33.51 -0.47 9.94
CA ARG A 49 -34.69 -1.33 9.84
C ARG A 49 -34.31 -2.69 9.28
N ARG A 50 -34.72 -3.75 9.99
CA ARG A 50 -34.58 -5.13 9.53
C ARG A 50 -35.53 -5.39 8.37
N LEU A 51 -35.00 -5.83 7.23
CA LEU A 51 -35.74 -6.24 6.05
C LEU A 51 -36.02 -7.74 6.02
N VAL A 52 -35.00 -8.54 6.37
CA VAL A 52 -35.07 -10.00 6.34
C VAL A 52 -34.50 -10.54 7.65
N PRO A 53 -35.24 -11.36 8.40
CA PRO A 53 -34.73 -11.98 9.61
C PRO A 53 -33.68 -13.07 9.30
N ALA A 54 -32.83 -13.37 10.29
CA ALA A 54 -31.88 -14.46 10.18
C ALA A 54 -32.60 -15.80 10.01
N GLY A 55 -32.10 -16.67 9.13
CA GLY A 55 -32.72 -17.94 8.75
C GLY A 55 -33.55 -17.88 7.46
N GLU A 56 -34.03 -16.70 7.05
CA GLU A 56 -34.82 -16.52 5.83
C GLU A 56 -34.03 -15.91 4.66
N LEU A 57 -32.84 -15.37 4.93
CA LEU A 57 -31.99 -14.75 3.92
C LEU A 57 -31.24 -15.81 3.11
N THR A 58 -31.25 -15.67 1.78
CA THR A 58 -30.54 -16.54 0.82
C THR A 58 -29.69 -15.70 -0.13
N LEU A 59 -28.68 -16.32 -0.76
CA LEU A 59 -27.89 -15.65 -1.79
C LEU A 59 -28.73 -15.18 -2.99
N ASP A 60 -29.75 -15.94 -3.38
CA ASP A 60 -30.67 -15.54 -4.46
C ASP A 60 -31.42 -14.24 -4.12
N ARG A 61 -31.91 -14.12 -2.88
CA ARG A 61 -32.57 -12.89 -2.42
C ARG A 61 -31.57 -11.74 -2.31
N LEU A 62 -30.35 -12.03 -1.88
CA LEU A 62 -29.27 -11.05 -1.82
C LEU A 62 -28.93 -10.50 -3.21
N GLY A 63 -28.93 -11.36 -4.25
CA GLY A 63 -28.77 -10.97 -5.65
C GLY A 63 -29.90 -10.12 -6.24
N ARG A 64 -31.02 -9.98 -5.53
CA ARG A 64 -32.12 -9.09 -5.91
C ARG A 64 -32.18 -7.82 -5.05
N ALA A 65 -31.27 -7.66 -4.08
CA ALA A 65 -31.36 -6.59 -3.09
C ALA A 65 -31.30 -5.19 -3.69
N GLU A 66 -30.45 -4.94 -4.69
CA GLU A 66 -30.39 -3.62 -5.36
C GLU A 66 -31.65 -3.33 -6.20
N ALA A 67 -32.34 -4.35 -6.70
CA ALA A 67 -33.60 -4.18 -7.42
C ALA A 67 -34.79 -3.97 -6.47
N GLU A 68 -34.84 -4.71 -5.36
CA GLU A 68 -35.91 -4.63 -4.36
C GLU A 68 -35.82 -3.34 -3.52
N TRP A 69 -34.61 -2.87 -3.20
CA TRP A 69 -34.38 -1.68 -2.37
C TRP A 69 -33.32 -0.73 -2.98
N PRO A 70 -33.65 -0.08 -4.12
CA PRO A 70 -32.71 0.76 -4.84
C PRO A 70 -32.30 2.00 -4.03
N GLY A 71 -31.02 2.37 -4.12
CA GLY A 71 -30.48 3.60 -3.52
C GLY A 71 -30.41 3.61 -1.98
N ARG A 72 -30.70 2.50 -1.32
CA ARG A 72 -30.59 2.36 0.15
C ARG A 72 -29.26 1.73 0.54
N HIS A 73 -28.63 2.27 1.59
CA HIS A 73 -27.47 1.64 2.22
C HIS A 73 -27.93 0.39 2.97
N LYS A 74 -27.28 -0.74 2.69
CA LYS A 74 -27.66 -2.07 3.19
C LYS A 74 -26.48 -2.68 3.91
N HIS A 75 -26.75 -3.44 4.96
CA HIS A 75 -25.73 -4.25 5.59
C HIS A 75 -26.33 -5.53 6.18
N LEU A 76 -25.49 -6.56 6.33
CA LEU A 76 -25.86 -7.77 7.04
C LEU A 76 -25.63 -7.60 8.54
N ARG A 77 -26.19 -8.51 9.33
CA ARG A 77 -25.77 -8.74 10.71
C ARG A 77 -25.70 -10.24 10.93
N PHE A 78 -24.52 -10.74 11.28
CA PHE A 78 -24.31 -12.17 11.55
C PHE A 78 -24.73 -12.50 12.98
N VAL A 79 -24.23 -11.73 13.95
CA VAL A 79 -24.61 -11.85 15.35
C VAL A 79 -25.86 -11.01 15.61
N GLN A 80 -26.89 -11.67 16.14
CA GLN A 80 -28.17 -11.04 16.46
C GLN A 80 -28.10 -10.41 17.86
N GLU A 81 -28.72 -9.24 18.03
CA GLU A 81 -28.70 -8.55 19.34
C GLU A 81 -29.44 -9.34 20.42
N GLU A 82 -30.47 -10.10 20.02
CA GLU A 82 -31.28 -10.93 20.91
C GLU A 82 -30.46 -12.08 21.54
N THR A 83 -29.51 -12.68 20.80
CA THR A 83 -28.73 -13.85 21.26
C THR A 83 -27.31 -13.51 21.72
N LEU A 84 -26.86 -12.28 21.49
CA LEU A 84 -25.49 -11.81 21.75
C LEU A 84 -24.96 -12.18 23.14
N ARG A 85 -25.72 -11.89 24.21
CA ARG A 85 -25.25 -12.10 25.60
C ARG A 85 -25.09 -13.58 25.93
N GLU A 86 -25.99 -14.42 25.43
CA GLU A 86 -25.99 -15.86 25.69
C GLU A 86 -24.85 -16.55 24.94
N GLU A 87 -24.73 -16.27 23.64
CA GLU A 87 -23.67 -16.82 22.78
C GLU A 87 -22.29 -16.35 23.27
N ALA A 88 -22.13 -15.06 23.60
CA ALA A 88 -20.85 -14.55 24.12
C ALA A 88 -20.42 -15.24 25.42
N ARG A 89 -21.35 -15.55 26.33
CA ARG A 89 -21.03 -16.22 27.60
C ARG A 89 -20.53 -17.64 27.40
N ARG A 90 -21.05 -18.38 26.42
CA ARG A 90 -20.64 -19.77 26.14
C ARG A 90 -19.16 -19.86 25.79
N TYR A 91 -18.63 -18.89 25.04
CA TYR A 91 -17.24 -18.94 24.57
C TYR A 91 -16.25 -18.10 25.40
N LYS A 92 -16.71 -17.09 26.15
CA LYS A 92 -15.84 -16.22 26.96
C LYS A 92 -14.96 -16.97 27.98
N GLY A 93 -15.36 -18.17 28.41
CA GLY A 93 -14.59 -19.02 29.33
C GLY A 93 -13.51 -19.89 28.67
N VAL A 94 -13.59 -20.10 27.35
CA VAL A 94 -12.72 -21.03 26.58
C VAL A 94 -11.65 -20.29 25.80
N ALA A 95 -11.91 -19.04 25.41
CA ALA A 95 -10.99 -18.18 24.66
C ALA A 95 -9.75 -17.76 25.49
N ARG A 96 -8.74 -18.63 25.56
CA ARG A 96 -7.39 -18.23 25.96
C ARG A 96 -6.64 -17.75 24.73
N THR A 97 -6.19 -16.50 24.74
CA THR A 97 -5.29 -15.97 23.70
C THR A 97 -4.04 -16.84 23.64
N VAL A 98 -3.83 -17.53 22.52
CA VAL A 98 -2.66 -18.41 22.31
C VAL A 98 -1.37 -17.57 22.23
N ILE A 99 -1.48 -16.32 21.77
CA ILE A 99 -0.38 -15.36 21.66
C ILE A 99 -0.49 -14.30 22.78
N PRO A 100 0.53 -14.14 23.65
CA PRO A 100 0.52 -13.12 24.69
C PRO A 100 0.49 -11.70 24.10
N LYS A 101 -0.53 -10.90 24.46
CA LYS A 101 -0.68 -9.49 24.04
C LYS A 101 0.51 -8.58 24.42
N SER A 102 1.41 -9.04 25.30
CA SER A 102 2.53 -8.31 25.87
C SER A 102 3.74 -8.11 24.96
N GLY A 103 3.90 -8.91 23.88
CA GLY A 103 5.02 -8.74 22.93
C GLY A 103 4.91 -7.49 22.06
N ARG A 104 3.67 -7.05 21.78
CA ARG A 104 3.32 -5.92 20.91
C ARG A 104 3.93 -4.59 21.35
N LEU A 105 3.75 -4.23 22.62
CA LEU A 105 4.22 -2.95 23.15
C LEU A 105 5.75 -2.90 23.36
N ALA A 106 6.40 -4.06 23.35
CA ALA A 106 7.86 -4.16 23.32
C ALA A 106 8.43 -3.87 21.92
N ALA A 107 7.68 -4.14 20.85
CA ALA A 107 8.10 -3.83 19.47
C ALA A 107 8.05 -2.31 19.16
N VAL A 108 7.24 -1.55 19.90
CA VAL A 108 6.86 -0.17 19.56
C VAL A 108 7.44 0.84 20.56
N GLY A 109 8.14 1.87 20.08
CA GLY A 109 8.67 2.98 20.91
C GLY A 109 7.59 3.75 21.68
N VAL A 110 8.00 4.54 22.68
CA VAL A 110 7.09 5.34 23.54
C VAL A 110 6.02 6.11 22.75
N LEU A 111 6.40 6.77 21.65
CA LEU A 111 5.49 7.55 20.81
C LEU A 111 4.37 6.69 20.20
N GLY A 112 4.71 5.49 19.70
CA GLY A 112 3.70 4.58 19.15
C GLY A 112 2.77 4.02 20.23
N ARG A 113 3.22 3.90 21.49
CA ARG A 113 2.35 3.53 22.62
C ARG A 113 1.34 4.64 22.96
N VAL A 114 1.76 5.91 22.91
CA VAL A 114 0.83 7.04 23.09
C VAL A 114 -0.24 7.02 22.01
N LEU A 115 0.16 6.77 20.76
CA LEU A 115 -0.76 6.71 19.63
C LEU A 115 -1.73 5.51 19.73
N ASP A 116 -1.30 4.34 20.21
CA ASP A 116 -2.18 3.19 20.52
C ASP A 116 -3.24 3.54 21.57
N ILE A 117 -2.89 4.30 22.60
CA ILE A 117 -3.86 4.78 23.59
C ILE A 117 -4.85 5.76 22.96
N LEU A 118 -4.38 6.73 22.16
CA LEU A 118 -5.27 7.66 21.47
C LEU A 118 -6.25 6.93 20.55
N MET A 119 -5.79 5.90 19.82
CA MET A 119 -6.67 5.06 19.00
C MET A 119 -7.70 4.31 19.85
N LYS A 120 -7.31 3.75 21.00
CA LYS A 120 -8.28 3.10 21.92
C LYS A 120 -9.27 4.08 22.52
N LEU A 121 -8.85 5.29 22.86
CA LEU A 121 -9.74 6.35 23.32
C LEU A 121 -10.69 6.80 22.20
N SER A 122 -10.25 6.77 20.94
CA SER A 122 -11.10 7.12 19.80
C SER A 122 -12.31 6.19 19.67
N LEU A 123 -12.22 4.92 20.13
CA LEU A 123 -13.36 3.98 20.21
C LEU A 123 -14.50 4.45 21.12
N LEU A 124 -14.27 5.42 22.01
CA LEU A 124 -15.34 6.01 22.83
C LEU A 124 -16.20 7.00 22.04
N ILE A 125 -15.66 7.53 20.94
CA ILE A 125 -16.27 8.58 20.14
C ILE A 125 -16.74 8.04 18.79
N ARG A 126 -16.00 7.09 18.20
CA ARG A 126 -16.36 6.42 16.94
C ARG A 126 -17.17 5.15 17.20
N GLY A 127 -17.95 4.72 16.20
CA GLY A 127 -18.62 3.42 16.23
C GLY A 127 -17.63 2.26 16.46
N ALA A 128 -18.03 1.24 17.23
CA ALA A 128 -17.17 0.11 17.51
C ALA A 128 -17.98 -1.18 17.69
N VAL A 129 -17.38 -2.32 17.32
CA VAL A 129 -17.95 -3.63 17.58
C VAL A 129 -17.98 -3.89 19.10
N PRO A 130 -19.15 -4.20 19.68
CA PRO A 130 -19.26 -4.53 21.09
C PRO A 130 -18.37 -5.72 21.44
N GLY A 131 -17.62 -5.66 22.54
CA GLY A 131 -16.66 -6.72 22.88
C GLY A 131 -17.25 -8.13 23.11
N GLY A 132 -18.57 -8.26 23.24
CA GLY A 132 -19.25 -9.56 23.27
C GLY A 132 -19.47 -10.18 21.88
N LEU A 133 -19.50 -9.35 20.83
CA LEU A 133 -19.88 -9.75 19.48
C LEU A 133 -18.90 -10.77 18.91
N THR A 134 -17.60 -10.54 19.06
CA THR A 134 -16.56 -11.49 18.63
C THR A 134 -16.77 -12.87 19.24
N PHE A 135 -17.00 -12.97 20.56
CA PHE A 135 -17.22 -14.27 21.22
C PHE A 135 -18.51 -14.96 20.78
N ALA A 136 -19.56 -14.18 20.50
CA ALA A 136 -20.80 -14.69 19.94
C ALA A 136 -20.59 -15.19 18.50
N ALA A 137 -19.85 -14.44 17.67
CA ALA A 137 -19.49 -14.82 16.31
C ALA A 137 -18.70 -16.14 16.27
N VAL A 138 -17.76 -16.35 17.20
CA VAL A 138 -17.04 -17.64 17.30
C VAL A 138 -18.00 -18.79 17.60
N THR A 139 -18.92 -18.59 18.56
CA THR A 139 -19.93 -19.61 18.92
C THR A 139 -20.79 -19.95 17.71
N ARG A 140 -21.33 -18.93 17.04
CA ARG A 140 -22.20 -19.08 15.87
C ARG A 140 -21.48 -19.70 14.68
N TYR A 141 -20.24 -19.30 14.42
CA TYR A 141 -19.41 -19.89 13.38
C TYR A 141 -19.21 -21.38 13.62
N ARG A 142 -18.75 -21.78 14.81
CA ARG A 142 -18.49 -23.19 15.14
C ARG A 142 -19.75 -24.06 15.15
N GLU A 143 -20.87 -23.52 15.63
CA GLU A 143 -22.12 -24.29 15.77
C GLU A 143 -22.93 -24.36 14.47
N ARG A 144 -22.81 -23.37 13.57
CA ARG A 144 -23.77 -23.19 12.46
C ARG A 144 -23.16 -22.97 11.08
N VAL A 145 -21.85 -22.72 10.98
CA VAL A 145 -21.18 -22.36 9.71
C VAL A 145 -20.00 -23.29 9.42
N ASP A 146 -19.11 -23.53 10.39
CA ASP A 146 -17.98 -24.45 10.22
C ASP A 146 -18.47 -25.89 10.09
N ASN A 147 -18.36 -26.44 8.88
CA ASN A 147 -18.68 -27.82 8.57
C ASN A 147 -17.42 -28.70 8.44
N GLY A 148 -16.25 -28.16 8.80
CA GLY A 148 -14.95 -28.83 8.65
C GLY A 148 -14.29 -28.67 7.29
N GLY A 149 -15.02 -28.19 6.27
CA GLY A 149 -14.47 -27.82 4.96
C GLY A 149 -13.94 -26.39 4.93
N VAL A 150 -13.28 -26.03 3.83
CA VAL A 150 -12.92 -24.64 3.50
C VAL A 150 -13.26 -24.32 2.05
N THR A 151 -13.72 -23.10 1.79
CA THR A 151 -14.20 -22.69 0.46
C THR A 151 -13.41 -21.48 -0.05
N TYR A 152 -13.10 -21.48 -1.35
CA TYR A 152 -12.68 -20.28 -2.06
C TYR A 152 -13.60 -19.99 -3.24
N TYR A 153 -13.68 -18.71 -3.61
CA TYR A 153 -14.41 -18.25 -4.80
C TYR A 153 -13.40 -17.84 -5.88
N GLY A 154 -13.38 -18.58 -6.98
CA GLY A 154 -12.43 -18.39 -8.07
C GLY A 154 -13.02 -17.55 -9.20
N ARG A 155 -12.30 -16.52 -9.64
CA ARG A 155 -12.59 -15.78 -10.88
C ARG A 155 -11.40 -15.87 -11.83
N VAL A 156 -11.68 -16.17 -13.10
CA VAL A 156 -10.66 -16.22 -14.16
C VAL A 156 -10.92 -15.11 -15.16
N THR A 157 -9.92 -14.27 -15.41
CA THR A 157 -9.96 -13.27 -16.48
C THR A 157 -8.71 -13.38 -17.36
N ARG A 158 -8.79 -12.92 -18.61
CA ARG A 158 -7.68 -12.95 -19.57
C ARG A 158 -7.46 -11.54 -20.10
N GLU A 159 -6.35 -10.91 -19.71
CA GLU A 159 -6.08 -9.49 -19.98
C GLU A 159 -4.57 -9.22 -20.05
N GLY A 160 -4.13 -8.33 -20.94
CA GLY A 160 -2.71 -7.92 -21.03
C GLY A 160 -1.75 -9.06 -21.38
N GLY A 161 -2.25 -10.13 -21.99
CA GLY A 161 -1.49 -11.36 -22.26
C GLY A 161 -1.26 -12.25 -21.04
N TYR A 162 -1.97 -12.01 -19.94
CA TYR A 162 -2.02 -12.87 -18.75
C TYR A 162 -3.37 -13.58 -18.65
N THR A 163 -3.35 -14.82 -18.18
CA THR A 163 -4.49 -15.47 -17.55
C THR A 163 -4.42 -15.21 -16.04
N ILE A 164 -5.43 -14.54 -15.50
CA ILE A 164 -5.47 -14.03 -14.13
C ILE A 164 -6.42 -14.89 -13.31
N LEU A 165 -5.87 -15.58 -12.31
CA LEU A 165 -6.60 -16.48 -11.43
C LEU A 165 -6.77 -15.81 -10.07
N GLN A 166 -7.96 -15.27 -9.79
CA GLN A 166 -8.28 -14.63 -8.52
C GLN A 166 -8.97 -15.63 -7.59
N TYR A 167 -8.40 -15.85 -6.41
CA TYR A 167 -8.93 -16.70 -5.34
C TYR A 167 -9.40 -15.82 -4.19
N TRP A 168 -10.70 -15.78 -3.95
CA TRP A 168 -11.31 -14.98 -2.89
C TRP A 168 -11.70 -15.85 -1.70
N PHE A 169 -11.36 -15.39 -0.51
CA PHE A 169 -11.57 -16.10 0.75
C PHE A 169 -12.49 -15.28 1.63
N PHE A 170 -13.56 -15.94 2.10
CA PHE A 170 -14.55 -15.31 2.97
C PHE A 170 -14.39 -15.82 4.40
N TYR A 171 -14.20 -14.93 5.36
CA TYR A 171 -14.16 -15.26 6.78
C TYR A 171 -15.41 -14.69 7.46
N ALA A 172 -16.00 -15.41 8.43
CA ALA A 172 -17.23 -14.95 9.08
C ALA A 172 -17.00 -13.73 10.00
N MET A 173 -15.78 -13.51 10.47
CA MET A 173 -15.43 -12.45 11.41
C MET A 173 -13.94 -12.16 11.31
N ASN A 174 -13.56 -10.88 11.36
CA ASN A 174 -12.24 -10.39 11.68
C ASN A 174 -12.18 -10.06 13.18
N ASP A 175 -11.34 -10.76 13.93
CA ASP A 175 -11.22 -10.63 15.39
C ASP A 175 -9.85 -10.09 15.84
N TRP A 176 -9.20 -9.35 14.95
CA TRP A 176 -7.83 -8.88 15.12
C TRP A 176 -7.65 -8.08 16.42
N ARG A 177 -8.57 -7.17 16.76
CA ARG A 177 -8.49 -6.35 17.99
C ARG A 177 -8.79 -7.18 19.25
N THR A 178 -9.88 -7.93 19.28
CA THR A 178 -10.34 -8.60 20.50
C THR A 178 -9.43 -9.77 20.88
N ILE A 179 -9.05 -10.62 19.92
CA ILE A 179 -8.23 -11.81 20.20
C ILE A 179 -6.74 -11.51 20.10
N TYR A 180 -6.29 -10.83 19.05
CA TYR A 180 -4.86 -10.67 18.75
C TYR A 180 -4.26 -9.31 19.13
N GLY A 181 -5.08 -8.34 19.54
CA GLY A 181 -4.62 -7.00 19.94
C GLY A 181 -4.24 -6.10 18.76
N GLY A 182 -4.79 -6.36 17.59
CA GLY A 182 -4.78 -5.53 16.40
C GLY A 182 -5.66 -4.29 16.50
N VAL A 183 -6.03 -3.76 15.33
CA VAL A 183 -6.68 -2.44 15.18
C VAL A 183 -8.19 -2.51 15.34
N ASN A 184 -8.80 -3.52 14.74
CA ASN A 184 -10.23 -3.59 14.52
C ASN A 184 -10.81 -4.99 14.76
N ASP A 185 -12.11 -5.03 15.01
CA ASP A 185 -12.95 -6.21 14.83
C ASP A 185 -14.06 -5.84 13.83
N HIS A 186 -14.50 -6.78 12.99
CA HIS A 186 -15.73 -6.63 12.20
C HIS A 186 -16.29 -7.97 11.74
N GLU A 187 -17.61 -8.03 11.58
CA GLU A 187 -18.26 -9.16 10.93
C GLU A 187 -17.90 -9.21 9.44
N ALA A 188 -17.78 -10.42 8.91
CA ALA A 188 -17.29 -10.72 7.57
C ALA A 188 -15.86 -10.22 7.29
N ASP A 189 -15.12 -10.98 6.50
CA ASP A 189 -13.88 -10.54 5.89
C ASP A 189 -13.70 -11.13 4.50
N TRP A 190 -13.16 -10.32 3.58
CA TRP A 190 -12.93 -10.73 2.19
C TRP A 190 -11.50 -10.47 1.78
N GLU A 191 -10.75 -11.55 1.67
CA GLU A 191 -9.34 -11.54 1.30
C GLU A 191 -9.12 -12.21 -0.05
N ARG A 192 -7.97 -11.98 -0.68
CA ARG A 192 -7.66 -12.50 -2.01
C ARG A 192 -6.20 -12.85 -2.20
N VAL A 193 -5.97 -13.94 -2.92
CA VAL A 193 -4.70 -14.21 -3.62
C VAL A 193 -4.97 -14.22 -5.13
N THR A 194 -4.07 -13.64 -5.92
CA THR A 194 -4.14 -13.68 -7.39
C THR A 194 -2.87 -14.31 -7.95
N VAL A 195 -3.02 -15.34 -8.78
CA VAL A 195 -1.93 -15.94 -9.55
C VAL A 195 -2.04 -15.50 -11.00
N TYR A 196 -0.96 -14.95 -11.53
CA TYR A 196 -0.87 -14.51 -12.92
C TYR A 196 -0.11 -15.58 -13.70
N VAL A 197 -0.75 -16.08 -14.74
CA VAL A 197 -0.32 -17.22 -15.54
C VAL A 197 -0.12 -16.77 -16.98
N VAL A 198 0.86 -17.36 -17.65
CA VAL A 198 1.09 -17.16 -19.09
C VAL A 198 1.06 -18.51 -19.79
N ASP A 199 0.65 -18.48 -21.06
CA ASP A 199 0.69 -19.64 -21.93
C ASP A 199 2.11 -19.82 -22.47
N ASN A 200 2.59 -21.06 -22.43
CA ASN A 200 3.84 -21.47 -23.06
C ASN A 200 3.60 -21.81 -24.54
N PRO A 201 4.64 -21.75 -25.39
CA PRO A 201 4.53 -22.10 -26.80
C PRO A 201 4.04 -23.53 -27.07
N ASP A 202 4.22 -24.45 -26.12
CA ASP A 202 3.77 -25.84 -26.19
C ASP A 202 2.30 -26.04 -25.76
N GLY A 203 1.60 -24.96 -25.41
CA GLY A 203 0.21 -24.98 -24.95
C GLY A 203 0.05 -25.35 -23.47
N THR A 204 1.13 -25.53 -22.72
CA THR A 204 1.07 -25.60 -21.26
C THR A 204 0.93 -24.21 -20.65
N THR A 205 0.48 -24.13 -19.41
CA THR A 205 0.44 -22.87 -18.66
C THR A 205 1.54 -22.85 -17.60
N ARG A 206 2.02 -21.67 -17.23
CA ARG A 206 2.91 -21.51 -16.07
C ARG A 206 2.65 -20.22 -15.31
N PRO A 207 2.77 -20.22 -13.97
CA PRO A 207 2.67 -19.01 -13.17
C PRO A 207 3.93 -18.13 -13.34
N VAL A 208 3.73 -16.82 -13.30
CA VAL A 208 4.80 -15.81 -13.42
C VAL A 208 4.82 -14.82 -12.28
N TRP A 209 3.65 -14.51 -11.72
CA TRP A 209 3.52 -13.60 -10.59
C TRP A 209 2.45 -14.11 -9.63
N VAL A 210 2.61 -13.79 -8.36
CA VAL A 210 1.58 -13.95 -7.33
C VAL A 210 1.42 -12.64 -6.59
N GLY A 211 0.17 -12.23 -6.33
CA GLY A 211 -0.18 -11.08 -5.51
C GLY A 211 -1.12 -11.50 -4.39
N ALA A 212 -0.92 -10.95 -3.20
CA ALA A 212 -1.70 -11.29 -2.01
C ALA A 212 -2.26 -10.01 -1.40
N SER A 213 -3.53 -10.02 -0.98
CA SER A 213 -4.12 -8.89 -0.27
C SER A 213 -3.50 -8.74 1.12
N SER A 214 -2.98 -7.56 1.42
CA SER A 214 -2.50 -7.23 2.75
C SER A 214 -2.97 -5.81 3.04
N HIS A 215 -4.10 -5.66 3.75
CA HIS A 215 -4.68 -4.36 4.09
C HIS A 215 -4.84 -3.46 2.84
N GLU A 216 -4.46 -2.18 2.93
CA GLU A 216 -4.63 -1.19 1.85
C GLU A 216 -3.44 -1.11 0.86
N TYR A 217 -2.50 -2.06 0.93
CA TYR A 217 -1.32 -2.06 0.07
C TYR A 217 -1.69 -2.34 -1.40
N HIS A 218 -0.98 -1.69 -2.31
CA HIS A 218 -1.17 -1.80 -3.75
C HIS A 218 0.13 -1.52 -4.52
N GLY A 219 0.16 -1.90 -5.79
CA GLY A 219 1.28 -1.66 -6.68
C GLY A 219 2.38 -2.72 -6.57
N ASP A 220 3.59 -2.32 -6.94
CA ASP A 220 4.70 -3.26 -7.20
C ASP A 220 5.07 -4.11 -5.97
N ASP A 221 5.10 -3.52 -4.79
CA ASP A 221 5.54 -4.19 -3.56
C ASP A 221 4.60 -5.32 -3.10
N LEU A 222 3.37 -5.39 -3.64
CA LEU A 222 2.34 -6.38 -3.30
C LEU A 222 2.53 -7.72 -4.02
N ARG A 223 3.25 -7.73 -5.15
CA ARG A 223 3.49 -8.95 -5.92
C ARG A 223 4.88 -9.53 -5.69
N ARG A 224 4.99 -10.85 -5.89
CA ARG A 224 6.26 -11.58 -5.95
C ARG A 224 6.35 -12.28 -7.29
N SER A 225 7.56 -12.32 -7.85
CA SER A 225 7.82 -13.11 -9.04
C SER A 225 7.73 -14.59 -8.69
N TRP A 226 7.26 -15.42 -9.61
CA TRP A 226 7.37 -16.86 -9.45
C TRP A 226 8.83 -17.32 -9.37
N ALA A 227 9.76 -16.57 -9.94
CA ALA A 227 11.19 -16.83 -9.86
C ALA A 227 11.85 -16.24 -8.60
N ASP A 228 11.08 -15.64 -7.69
CA ASP A 228 11.60 -15.12 -6.42
C ASP A 228 12.08 -16.28 -5.53
N PRO A 229 13.36 -16.28 -5.10
CA PRO A 229 13.89 -17.35 -4.26
C PRO A 229 13.22 -17.42 -2.87
N ASP A 230 12.68 -16.31 -2.37
CA ASP A 230 12.03 -16.26 -1.06
C ASP A 230 10.55 -16.68 -1.13
N LEU A 231 9.98 -16.79 -2.33
CA LEU A 231 8.60 -17.25 -2.50
C LEU A 231 8.48 -18.76 -2.23
N HIS A 232 7.83 -19.10 -1.13
CA HIS A 232 7.51 -20.46 -0.75
C HIS A 232 6.41 -21.05 -1.63
N ARG A 233 6.58 -22.31 -2.04
CA ARG A 233 5.71 -23.03 -2.97
C ARG A 233 5.66 -24.51 -2.60
N ASP A 234 4.53 -25.15 -2.88
CA ASP A 234 4.40 -26.60 -2.93
C ASP A 234 4.00 -27.01 -4.36
N GLY A 235 4.96 -27.48 -5.14
CA GLY A 235 4.78 -27.65 -6.59
C GLY A 235 4.39 -26.32 -7.28
N ASP A 236 3.24 -26.34 -7.95
CA ASP A 236 2.67 -25.17 -8.63
C ASP A 236 1.72 -24.34 -7.74
N HIS A 237 1.65 -24.65 -6.44
CA HIS A 237 0.81 -23.97 -5.46
C HIS A 237 1.61 -22.94 -4.66
N PRO A 238 1.30 -21.63 -4.73
CA PRO A 238 1.98 -20.64 -3.89
C PRO A 238 1.57 -20.81 -2.42
N ILE A 239 2.53 -20.73 -1.52
CA ILE A 239 2.29 -20.76 -0.07
C ILE A 239 2.15 -19.32 0.44
N VAL A 240 1.04 -19.04 1.11
CA VAL A 240 0.70 -17.71 1.63
C VAL A 240 0.38 -17.82 3.12
N TYR A 241 0.90 -16.88 3.90
CA TYR A 241 0.77 -16.88 5.36
C TYR A 241 -0.35 -15.94 5.79
N VAL A 242 -1.32 -16.47 6.55
CA VAL A 242 -2.51 -15.73 6.96
C VAL A 242 -2.23 -15.03 8.30
N GLY A 243 -2.46 -13.72 8.33
CA GLY A 243 -2.43 -12.88 9.51
C GLY A 243 -3.53 -13.26 10.49
N ALA A 244 -3.14 -13.53 11.74
CA ALA A 244 -4.07 -14.06 12.74
C ALA A 244 -5.16 -13.05 13.08
N GLY A 245 -6.42 -13.42 12.82
CA GLY A 245 -7.62 -12.62 13.01
C GLY A 245 -7.80 -11.43 12.07
N SER A 246 -6.72 -10.87 11.51
CA SER A 246 -6.77 -9.83 10.46
C SER A 246 -7.05 -10.41 9.08
N HIS A 247 -6.76 -11.70 8.90
CA HIS A 247 -6.78 -12.48 7.66
C HIS A 247 -5.88 -11.94 6.52
N SER A 248 -5.06 -10.94 6.80
CA SER A 248 -4.17 -10.38 5.78
C SER A 248 -3.20 -11.44 5.26
N HIS A 249 -2.93 -11.43 3.97
CA HIS A 249 -2.07 -12.42 3.34
C HIS A 249 -0.64 -11.90 3.18
N GLN A 250 0.31 -12.65 3.71
CA GLN A 250 1.74 -12.34 3.65
C GLN A 250 2.48 -13.39 2.83
N MET A 251 3.47 -12.95 2.06
CA MET A 251 4.27 -13.84 1.20
C MET A 251 5.35 -14.60 1.97
N LEU A 252 5.71 -14.12 3.17
CA LEU A 252 6.72 -14.72 4.03
C LEU A 252 6.14 -14.92 5.44
N PRO A 253 6.64 -15.89 6.20
CA PRO A 253 6.20 -16.08 7.57
C PRO A 253 6.84 -15.05 8.51
N GLY A 254 6.06 -14.52 9.45
CA GLY A 254 6.58 -13.74 10.57
C GLY A 254 5.58 -12.77 11.19
N ASP A 255 6.13 -11.92 12.06
CA ASP A 255 5.38 -10.85 12.72
C ASP A 255 5.61 -9.54 11.96
N TYR A 256 4.52 -8.97 11.44
CA TYR A 256 4.52 -7.80 10.59
C TYR A 256 4.09 -6.56 11.36
N LEU A 257 4.82 -5.45 11.17
CA LEU A 257 4.50 -4.18 11.81
C LEU A 257 3.64 -3.37 10.84
N ILE A 258 2.34 -3.33 11.11
CA ILE A 258 1.37 -2.66 10.24
C ILE A 258 1.18 -1.23 10.72
N GLN A 259 1.39 -0.30 9.80
CA GLN A 259 1.10 1.10 10.00
C GLN A 259 -0.23 1.41 9.32
N VAL A 260 -1.25 1.71 10.12
CA VAL A 260 -2.55 2.14 9.59
C VAL A 260 -2.47 3.64 9.33
N ASP A 261 -2.64 4.06 8.08
CA ASP A 261 -2.84 5.47 7.69
C ASP A 261 -4.34 5.79 7.81
N PRO A 262 -4.77 6.61 8.78
CA PRO A 262 -6.19 6.87 8.98
C PRO A 262 -6.84 7.57 7.78
N SER A 263 -8.01 7.11 7.36
CA SER A 263 -8.76 7.61 6.20
C SER A 263 -8.98 9.13 6.23
N PHE A 264 -9.24 9.71 7.40
CA PHE A 264 -9.46 11.16 7.59
C PHE A 264 -8.18 12.01 7.43
N LEU A 265 -6.99 11.43 7.57
CA LEU A 265 -5.71 12.13 7.36
C LEU A 265 -5.28 12.15 5.88
N ARG A 266 -5.92 11.35 5.01
CA ARG A 266 -5.59 11.28 3.58
C ARG A 266 -5.68 12.64 2.87
N GLY A 267 -6.66 13.48 3.22
CA GLY A 267 -6.83 14.83 2.65
C GLY A 267 -5.68 15.79 3.01
N PRO A 268 -5.45 16.05 4.32
CA PRO A 268 -4.33 16.87 4.79
C PRO A 268 -2.96 16.32 4.35
N MET A 269 -2.77 15.00 4.32
CA MET A 269 -1.52 14.37 3.86
C MET A 269 -1.29 14.53 2.36
N ARG A 270 -2.34 14.56 1.52
CA ARG A 270 -2.20 14.90 0.09
C ARG A 270 -1.76 16.35 -0.09
N ALA A 271 -2.33 17.28 0.67
CA ALA A 271 -1.92 18.69 0.67
C ALA A 271 -0.47 18.84 1.15
N TRP A 272 -0.09 18.14 2.23
CA TRP A 272 1.28 18.11 2.74
C TRP A 272 2.27 17.47 1.76
N ARG A 273 1.92 16.35 1.11
CA ARG A 273 2.72 15.72 0.04
C ARG A 273 2.87 16.66 -1.15
N TRP A 274 1.81 17.34 -1.55
CA TRP A 274 1.86 18.35 -2.63
C TRP A 274 2.78 19.53 -2.28
N ILE A 275 2.69 20.05 -1.05
CA ILE A 275 3.57 21.12 -0.53
C ILE A 275 5.03 20.65 -0.47
N THR A 276 5.28 19.46 0.11
CA THR A 276 6.63 18.92 0.29
C THR A 276 7.28 18.55 -1.03
N HIS A 277 6.55 18.01 -2.02
CA HIS A 277 7.07 17.78 -3.37
C HIS A 277 7.41 19.07 -4.13
N ARG A 278 6.76 20.20 -3.78
CA ARG A 278 7.03 21.51 -4.39
C ARG A 278 8.23 22.20 -3.76
N ILE A 279 8.47 21.97 -2.47
CA ILE A 279 9.52 22.64 -1.67
C ILE A 279 10.82 21.81 -1.62
N PHE A 280 10.73 20.48 -1.57
CA PHE A 280 11.89 19.58 -1.51
C PHE A 280 11.96 18.72 -2.78
N ARG A 281 12.96 18.96 -3.63
CA ARG A 281 13.33 18.02 -4.70
C ARG A 281 14.04 16.80 -4.08
N ALA A 282 13.49 15.62 -4.35
CA ALA A 282 13.99 14.27 -4.08
C ALA A 282 13.46 13.54 -2.82
N ASP A 283 12.88 12.36 -3.11
CA ASP A 283 12.90 11.06 -2.41
C ASP A 283 13.50 10.97 -1.00
N SER A 284 13.00 11.75 -0.05
CA SER A 284 13.30 11.49 1.35
C SER A 284 12.48 10.29 1.86
N VAL A 285 13.19 9.31 2.42
CA VAL A 285 12.68 8.10 3.08
C VAL A 285 11.61 8.41 4.16
N LEU A 286 11.55 9.66 4.63
CA LEU A 286 10.52 10.18 5.54
C LEU A 286 9.13 10.32 4.91
N ASN A 287 8.99 10.49 3.59
CA ASN A 287 7.67 10.66 2.94
C ASN A 287 6.98 9.33 2.61
N ARG A 288 7.68 8.19 2.74
CA ARG A 288 7.15 6.85 2.41
C ARG A 288 6.60 6.10 3.62
N HIS A 289 6.97 6.49 4.84
CA HIS A 289 6.46 5.92 6.08
C HIS A 289 5.50 6.92 6.70
N GLY A 290 4.20 6.62 6.66
CA GLY A 290 3.19 7.40 7.37
C GLY A 290 3.47 7.45 8.87
N ILE A 291 2.91 8.44 9.58
CA ILE A 291 2.89 8.46 11.05
C ILE A 291 1.80 7.46 11.48
N GLY A 292 2.05 6.17 11.30
CA GLY A 292 1.11 5.11 11.62
C GLY A 292 1.31 4.57 13.04
N VAL A 293 0.21 4.22 13.71
CA VAL A 293 0.28 3.41 14.94
C VAL A 293 0.72 2.01 14.54
N PRO A 294 1.82 1.49 15.11
CA PRO A 294 2.26 0.15 14.77
C PRO A 294 1.42 -0.90 15.51
N PHE A 295 0.65 -1.65 14.73
CA PHE A 295 0.02 -2.90 15.17
C PHE A 295 0.83 -4.08 14.67
N VAL A 296 0.70 -5.22 15.35
CA VAL A 296 1.39 -6.45 14.93
C VAL A 296 0.38 -7.36 14.28
N ASP A 297 0.70 -7.81 13.07
CA ASP A 297 -0.02 -8.84 12.38
C ASP A 297 0.81 -10.13 12.38
N TYR A 298 0.20 -11.23 12.81
CA TYR A 298 0.89 -12.47 13.09
C TYR A 298 0.63 -13.45 11.95
N ALA A 299 1.52 -13.51 10.97
CA ALA A 299 1.44 -14.41 9.83
C ALA A 299 2.51 -15.50 9.95
N ARG A 300 2.47 -16.30 11.02
CA ARG A 300 3.56 -17.23 11.39
C ARG A 300 3.51 -18.56 10.65
N GLY A 301 2.32 -19.00 10.25
CA GLY A 301 2.13 -20.28 9.55
C GLY A 301 2.40 -21.52 10.40
N ASP A 302 2.29 -21.41 11.73
CA ASP A 302 2.51 -22.50 12.70
C ASP A 302 1.20 -23.20 13.14
N GLY A 303 0.09 -22.89 12.46
CA GLY A 303 -1.24 -23.44 12.67
C GLY A 303 -1.68 -24.37 11.53
N MET A 304 -2.97 -24.28 11.18
CA MET A 304 -3.60 -25.14 10.18
C MET A 304 -3.10 -24.82 8.77
N ARG A 305 -2.88 -25.85 7.96
CA ARG A 305 -2.60 -25.76 6.52
C ARG A 305 -3.89 -25.95 5.73
N LEU A 306 -4.27 -24.98 4.92
CA LEU A 306 -5.46 -25.03 4.07
C LEU A 306 -5.07 -25.16 2.59
N GLY A 307 -5.82 -25.95 1.85
CA GLY A 307 -5.64 -26.18 0.42
C GLY A 307 -5.04 -27.55 0.07
N PRO A 308 -4.45 -27.70 -1.12
CA PRO A 308 -3.98 -29.00 -1.62
C PRO A 308 -3.02 -29.70 -0.66
N GLY A 309 -3.36 -30.94 -0.25
CA GLY A 309 -2.56 -31.73 0.68
C GLY A 309 -2.45 -31.15 2.10
N GLY A 310 -3.34 -30.22 2.47
CA GLY A 310 -3.41 -29.61 3.80
C GLY A 310 -4.28 -30.37 4.79
N ASP A 311 -4.48 -29.77 5.97
CA ASP A 311 -5.41 -30.26 7.00
C ASP A 311 -6.88 -30.15 6.56
N ARG A 312 -7.19 -29.15 5.74
CA ARG A 312 -8.50 -28.96 5.09
C ARG A 312 -8.30 -28.61 3.62
N GLU A 313 -8.91 -29.39 2.73
CA GLU A 313 -8.84 -29.15 1.28
C GLU A 313 -9.91 -28.17 0.79
N TRP A 314 -9.64 -27.55 -0.35
CA TRP A 314 -10.52 -26.55 -0.94
C TRP A 314 -11.78 -27.15 -1.56
N SER A 315 -12.92 -26.51 -1.27
CA SER A 315 -14.08 -26.50 -2.14
C SER A 315 -14.04 -25.26 -3.03
N ALA A 316 -13.99 -25.47 -4.34
CA ALA A 316 -13.88 -24.42 -5.34
C ALA A 316 -15.27 -23.98 -5.84
N VAL A 317 -15.58 -22.69 -5.75
CA VAL A 317 -16.79 -22.09 -6.34
C VAL A 317 -16.39 -21.09 -7.42
N LEU A 318 -16.80 -21.33 -8.67
CA LEU A 318 -16.55 -20.39 -9.75
C LEU A 318 -17.48 -19.18 -9.63
N ILE A 319 -16.91 -17.98 -9.77
CA ILE A 319 -17.65 -16.71 -9.81
C ILE A 319 -17.16 -15.84 -10.95
N ASP A 320 -18.06 -14.99 -11.44
CA ASP A 320 -17.85 -14.10 -12.57
C ASP A 320 -18.69 -12.83 -12.42
N ASP A 321 -18.70 -11.99 -13.46
CA ASP A 321 -19.47 -10.75 -13.48
C ASP A 321 -20.99 -10.97 -13.62
N ASP A 322 -21.44 -12.21 -13.88
CA ASP A 322 -22.85 -12.59 -14.03
C ASP A 322 -23.42 -13.28 -12.77
N THR A 323 -22.56 -13.56 -11.78
CA THR A 323 -22.95 -14.18 -10.51
C THR A 323 -23.95 -13.27 -9.76
N PRO A 324 -25.21 -13.71 -9.52
CA PRO A 324 -26.29 -12.80 -9.12
C PRO A 324 -26.07 -12.03 -7.82
N TRP A 325 -25.62 -12.70 -6.76
CA TRP A 325 -25.37 -12.05 -5.46
C TRP A 325 -24.19 -11.08 -5.49
N LEU A 326 -23.26 -11.26 -6.43
CA LEU A 326 -22.08 -10.43 -6.55
C LEU A 326 -22.40 -9.10 -7.24
N THR A 327 -23.34 -9.08 -8.18
CA THR A 327 -23.78 -7.86 -8.86
C THR A 327 -24.92 -7.17 -8.12
N GLY A 328 -25.85 -7.97 -7.59
CA GLY A 328 -27.11 -7.53 -7.01
C GLY A 328 -27.06 -7.10 -5.55
N TYR A 329 -25.90 -7.22 -4.89
CA TYR A 329 -25.69 -6.72 -3.54
C TYR A 329 -24.42 -5.87 -3.41
N ARG A 330 -24.60 -4.58 -3.12
CA ARG A 330 -23.52 -3.60 -2.92
C ARG A 330 -23.26 -3.26 -1.46
N GLY A 331 -24.06 -3.81 -0.55
CA GLY A 331 -24.00 -3.52 0.87
C GLY A 331 -22.84 -4.19 1.61
N LEU A 332 -22.75 -3.90 2.91
CA LEU A 332 -21.74 -4.48 3.79
C LEU A 332 -22.12 -5.91 4.20
N TRP A 333 -21.15 -6.82 4.18
CA TRP A 333 -21.35 -8.23 4.50
C TRP A 333 -21.43 -8.52 6.00
N GLY A 334 -21.49 -7.48 6.82
CA GLY A 334 -21.62 -7.53 8.27
C GLY A 334 -22.09 -6.18 8.80
N ARG A 335 -22.20 -6.05 10.13
CA ARG A 335 -22.73 -4.85 10.78
C ARG A 335 -22.04 -3.54 10.34
N ASP A 336 -22.83 -2.53 9.98
CA ASP A 336 -22.32 -1.15 9.94
C ASP A 336 -22.28 -0.59 11.37
N THR A 337 -21.10 -0.21 11.83
CA THR A 337 -20.90 0.40 13.14
C THR A 337 -20.98 1.92 13.10
N GLY A 338 -21.00 2.53 11.91
CA GLY A 338 -20.81 3.97 11.73
C GLY A 338 -19.40 4.44 12.07
N ASP A 339 -18.41 3.55 12.13
CA ASP A 339 -17.00 3.94 12.34
C ASP A 339 -16.47 4.72 11.14
N PHE A 340 -16.30 6.03 11.29
CA PHE A 340 -15.78 6.91 10.24
C PHE A 340 -14.30 6.65 9.88
N PHE A 341 -13.61 5.78 10.62
CA PHE A 341 -12.29 5.27 10.24
C PHE A 341 -12.34 4.02 9.35
N ASP A 342 -13.54 3.48 9.09
CA ASP A 342 -13.79 2.21 8.39
C ASP A 342 -13.14 0.96 9.02
N GLY A 343 -12.49 1.09 10.18
CA GLY A 343 -11.81 -0.01 10.83
C GLY A 343 -12.80 -1.03 11.37
N GLU A 344 -13.80 -0.58 12.12
CA GLU A 344 -14.83 -1.45 12.73
C GLU A 344 -16.06 -1.62 11.83
N ARG A 345 -16.02 -1.14 10.58
CA ARG A 345 -17.09 -1.33 9.60
C ARG A 345 -16.80 -2.58 8.79
N ALA A 346 -17.79 -3.47 8.70
CA ALA A 346 -17.70 -4.66 7.87
C ALA A 346 -17.36 -4.30 6.41
N PRO A 347 -16.65 -5.18 5.69
CA PRO A 347 -16.34 -4.95 4.29
C PRO A 347 -17.56 -5.20 3.41
N SER A 348 -17.53 -4.62 2.22
CA SER A 348 -18.39 -5.05 1.11
C SER A 348 -17.85 -6.34 0.49
N GLY A 349 -18.65 -6.93 -0.40
CA GLY A 349 -18.27 -8.15 -1.12
C GLY A 349 -17.04 -7.97 -2.04
N PRO A 350 -16.64 -9.03 -2.76
CA PRO A 350 -15.43 -9.03 -3.59
C PRO A 350 -15.39 -7.90 -4.65
N ARG A 351 -16.54 -7.59 -5.23
CA ARG A 351 -16.67 -6.63 -6.34
C ARG A 351 -16.68 -5.16 -5.91
N TYR A 352 -17.14 -4.87 -4.70
CA TYR A 352 -17.44 -3.50 -4.28
C TYR A 352 -16.58 -3.05 -3.09
N GLU A 353 -16.41 -1.74 -2.98
CA GLU A 353 -15.90 -1.06 -1.79
C GLU A 353 -17.04 -0.76 -0.81
N ARG A 354 -16.73 -0.30 0.40
CA ARG A 354 -17.72 0.06 1.44
C ARG A 354 -18.68 1.17 1.02
N ASP A 355 -18.30 1.99 0.04
CA ASP A 355 -19.13 3.06 -0.53
C ASP A 355 -19.96 2.59 -1.75
N GLY A 356 -19.88 1.32 -2.11
CA GLY A 356 -20.59 0.72 -3.25
C GLY A 356 -19.93 0.97 -4.62
N THR A 357 -18.79 1.68 -4.65
CA THR A 357 -17.96 1.79 -5.87
C THR A 357 -17.29 0.46 -6.20
N ILE A 358 -16.84 0.30 -7.44
CA ILE A 358 -16.19 -0.94 -7.87
C ILE A 358 -14.78 -1.00 -7.29
N ARG A 359 -14.47 -2.11 -6.61
CA ARG A 359 -13.16 -2.36 -6.04
C ARG A 359 -12.10 -2.38 -7.14
N ARG A 360 -11.00 -1.64 -6.96
CA ARG A 360 -9.94 -1.51 -7.97
C ARG A 360 -9.40 -2.87 -8.42
N SER A 361 -9.23 -3.79 -7.49
CA SER A 361 -8.73 -5.13 -7.78
C SER A 361 -9.71 -6.04 -8.51
N TRP A 362 -11.01 -5.69 -8.53
CA TRP A 362 -12.00 -6.35 -9.36
C TRP A 362 -12.01 -5.76 -10.77
N ALA A 363 -11.94 -4.42 -10.87
CA ALA A 363 -12.01 -3.69 -12.13
C ALA A 363 -10.74 -3.81 -12.99
N ASP A 364 -9.57 -3.70 -12.36
CA ASP A 364 -8.26 -3.75 -13.02
C ASP A 364 -7.28 -4.57 -12.15
N PRO A 365 -7.32 -5.91 -12.29
CA PRO A 365 -6.49 -6.81 -11.50
C PRO A 365 -5.00 -6.67 -11.83
N LEU A 366 -4.62 -6.16 -13.00
CA LEU A 366 -3.23 -5.90 -13.37
C LEU A 366 -2.70 -4.65 -12.66
N ALA A 367 -3.45 -3.54 -12.66
CA ALA A 367 -3.01 -2.31 -12.01
C ALA A 367 -2.96 -2.42 -10.49
N TRP A 368 -3.82 -3.25 -9.90
CA TRP A 368 -3.82 -3.51 -8.45
C TRP A 368 -2.44 -3.95 -7.94
N VAL A 369 -1.74 -4.82 -8.68
CA VAL A 369 -0.38 -5.26 -8.38
C VAL A 369 0.69 -4.55 -9.19
N GLY A 370 0.36 -3.59 -10.05
CA GLY A 370 1.32 -2.86 -10.89
C GLY A 370 1.84 -3.59 -12.14
N LEU A 371 1.12 -4.62 -12.62
CA LEU A 371 1.49 -5.40 -13.81
C LEU A 371 1.09 -4.80 -15.15
N GLN A 372 0.25 -3.75 -15.20
CA GLN A 372 -0.15 -3.08 -16.45
C GLN A 372 1.04 -2.64 -17.33
N LYS A 373 2.18 -2.34 -16.72
CA LYS A 373 3.42 -1.91 -17.41
C LYS A 373 4.39 -3.05 -17.71
N VAL A 374 4.08 -4.27 -17.30
CA VAL A 374 5.01 -5.41 -17.34
C VAL A 374 4.55 -6.38 -18.42
N ALA A 375 5.40 -6.58 -19.43
CA ALA A 375 5.14 -7.57 -20.46
C ALA A 375 5.11 -8.99 -19.86
N PRO A 376 4.14 -9.85 -20.29
CA PRO A 376 3.95 -11.19 -19.73
C PRO A 376 5.09 -12.15 -20.04
N THR A 377 5.74 -11.99 -21.19
CA THR A 377 6.81 -12.87 -21.66
C THR A 377 7.94 -12.07 -22.29
N GLU A 378 9.14 -12.65 -22.35
CA GLU A 378 10.28 -12.03 -23.02
C GLU A 378 10.03 -11.75 -24.51
N PRO A 379 9.42 -12.66 -25.29
CA PRO A 379 9.02 -12.34 -26.66
C PRO A 379 8.10 -11.12 -26.77
N ALA A 380 7.14 -10.98 -25.84
CA ALA A 380 6.28 -9.80 -25.78
C ALA A 380 7.07 -8.54 -25.44
N ALA A 381 7.96 -8.58 -24.43
CA ALA A 381 8.82 -7.46 -24.07
C ALA A 381 9.71 -7.00 -25.25
N ARG A 382 10.30 -7.95 -25.99
CA ARG A 382 11.08 -7.67 -27.20
C ARG A 382 10.21 -7.10 -28.33
N ALA A 383 8.96 -7.55 -28.47
CA ALA A 383 8.02 -7.01 -29.46
C ALA A 383 7.64 -5.56 -29.15
N GLU A 384 7.35 -5.24 -27.89
CA GLU A 384 7.07 -3.87 -27.42
C GLU A 384 8.27 -2.96 -27.63
N LEU A 385 9.49 -3.41 -27.27
CA LEU A 385 10.70 -2.62 -27.50
C LEU A 385 10.96 -2.37 -29.00
N ARG A 386 10.69 -3.35 -29.87
CA ARG A 386 10.75 -3.15 -31.33
C ARG A 386 9.71 -2.13 -31.81
N ALA A 387 8.51 -2.10 -31.21
CA ALA A 387 7.51 -1.10 -31.53
C ALA A 387 7.96 0.31 -31.10
N HIS A 388 8.56 0.44 -29.91
CA HIS A 388 9.15 1.70 -29.45
C HIS A 388 10.27 2.19 -30.38
N VAL A 389 11.17 1.30 -30.82
CA VAL A 389 12.21 1.65 -31.80
C VAL A 389 11.62 2.18 -33.11
N ARG A 390 10.53 1.60 -33.62
CA ARG A 390 9.84 2.13 -34.81
C ARG A 390 9.27 3.54 -34.56
N ALA A 391 8.71 3.79 -33.38
CA ALA A 391 8.23 5.12 -33.01
C ALA A 391 9.37 6.15 -32.93
N LEU A 392 10.55 5.75 -32.43
CA LEU A 392 11.74 6.60 -32.42
C LEU A 392 12.24 6.89 -33.85
N ASP A 393 12.19 5.92 -34.76
CA ASP A 393 12.51 6.13 -36.18
C ASP A 393 11.58 7.16 -36.84
N ASP A 394 10.29 7.09 -36.56
CA ASP A 394 9.30 8.06 -37.04
C ASP A 394 9.55 9.45 -36.45
N ARG A 395 9.95 9.51 -35.18
CA ARG A 395 10.31 10.76 -34.51
C ARG A 395 11.56 11.38 -35.11
N LEU A 396 12.59 10.59 -35.40
CA LEU A 396 13.82 11.05 -36.05
C LEU A 396 13.56 11.62 -37.44
N ARG A 397 12.73 10.95 -38.26
CA ARG A 397 12.32 11.48 -39.58
C ARG A 397 11.63 12.84 -39.47
N THR A 398 10.80 13.01 -38.45
CA THR A 398 10.12 14.29 -38.17
C THR A 398 11.12 15.38 -37.77
N LEU A 399 12.07 15.06 -36.89
CA LEU A 399 13.10 16.00 -36.45
C LEU A 399 14.07 16.36 -37.59
N ASP A 400 14.44 15.41 -38.45
CA ASP A 400 15.27 15.66 -39.63
C ASP A 400 14.59 16.65 -40.59
N ALA A 401 13.28 16.49 -40.82
CA ALA A 401 12.51 17.44 -41.63
C ALA A 401 12.43 18.84 -40.99
N ASP A 402 12.27 18.93 -39.67
CA ASP A 402 12.24 20.20 -38.94
C ASP A 402 13.60 20.92 -38.98
N VAL A 403 14.70 20.18 -38.82
CA VAL A 403 16.07 20.70 -38.98
C VAL A 403 16.26 21.33 -40.36
N ILE A 404 15.84 20.65 -41.43
CA ILE A 404 15.94 21.17 -42.80
C ILE A 404 15.10 22.45 -42.95
N SER A 405 13.83 22.39 -42.55
CA SER A 405 12.89 23.53 -42.65
C SER A 405 13.39 24.78 -41.92
N ARG A 406 13.82 24.63 -40.66
CA ARG A 406 14.32 25.73 -39.83
C ARG A 406 15.63 26.31 -40.37
N ARG A 407 16.54 25.44 -40.83
CA ARG A 407 17.80 25.86 -41.45
C ARG A 407 17.55 26.68 -42.71
N ASP A 408 16.63 26.25 -43.56
CA ASP A 408 16.28 26.98 -44.78
C ASP A 408 15.63 28.33 -44.46
N ARG A 409 14.76 28.38 -43.45
CA ARG A 409 14.17 29.63 -42.98
C ARG A 409 15.20 30.61 -42.42
N LEU A 410 16.17 30.11 -41.64
CA LEU A 410 17.27 30.90 -41.09
C LEU A 410 18.12 31.49 -42.23
N ARG A 411 18.49 30.68 -43.23
CA ARG A 411 19.23 31.14 -44.42
C ARG A 411 18.45 32.17 -45.24
N GLN A 412 17.13 32.00 -45.36
CA GLN A 412 16.26 32.95 -46.05
C GLN A 412 16.24 34.30 -45.33
N LEU A 413 16.02 34.31 -44.02
CA LEU A 413 16.00 35.54 -43.22
C LEU A 413 17.37 36.22 -43.19
N HIS A 414 18.45 35.44 -43.08
CA HIS A 414 19.81 35.97 -43.11
C HIS A 414 20.12 36.66 -44.44
N SER A 415 19.78 36.02 -45.57
CA SER A 415 19.93 36.61 -46.90
C SER A 415 19.12 37.90 -47.06
N ALA A 416 17.87 37.92 -46.58
CA ALA A 416 17.03 39.12 -46.63
C ALA A 416 17.58 40.26 -45.75
N ARG A 417 18.08 39.94 -44.55
CA ARG A 417 18.70 40.91 -43.64
C ARG A 417 19.89 41.63 -44.29
N ILE A 418 20.79 40.90 -44.95
CA ILE A 418 21.99 41.47 -45.61
C ILE A 418 21.61 42.58 -46.60
N VAL A 419 20.51 42.41 -47.34
CA VAL A 419 20.03 43.41 -48.30
C VAL A 419 19.40 44.60 -47.59
N LEU A 420 18.56 44.36 -46.58
CA LEU A 420 17.86 45.40 -45.82
C LEU A 420 18.82 46.29 -45.00
N GLU A 421 20.02 45.83 -44.64
CA GLU A 421 20.99 46.65 -43.91
C GLU A 421 21.61 47.79 -44.74
N ARG A 422 21.56 47.68 -46.07
CA ARG A 422 22.19 48.65 -46.99
C ARG A 422 21.46 49.99 -47.04
N GLU A 423 20.16 49.98 -46.83
CA GLU A 423 19.30 51.15 -46.99
C GLU A 423 18.87 51.71 -45.62
N ALA A 424 19.02 53.03 -45.42
CA ALA A 424 18.73 53.65 -44.12
C ALA A 424 17.27 53.46 -43.66
N HIS A 425 16.32 53.44 -44.60
CA HIS A 425 14.88 53.32 -44.31
C HIS A 425 14.44 51.91 -43.91
N SER A 426 15.21 50.86 -44.23
CA SER A 426 14.85 49.45 -43.95
C SER A 426 15.66 48.83 -42.80
N ARG A 427 16.61 49.58 -42.21
CA ARG A 427 17.36 49.18 -41.00
C ARG A 427 16.51 48.70 -39.82
N PRO A 428 15.36 49.31 -39.48
CA PRO A 428 14.51 48.78 -38.41
C PRO A 428 14.07 47.33 -38.66
N ARG A 429 13.71 47.01 -39.91
CA ARG A 429 13.29 45.66 -40.32
C ARG A 429 14.45 44.68 -40.37
N ALA A 430 15.66 45.15 -40.70
CA ALA A 430 16.86 44.33 -40.57
C ALA A 430 17.15 43.91 -39.12
N ARG A 431 16.91 44.80 -38.14
CA ARG A 431 17.06 44.47 -36.70
C ARG A 431 16.04 43.42 -36.25
N GLU A 432 14.78 43.55 -36.67
CA GLU A 432 13.75 42.53 -36.40
C GLU A 432 14.15 41.16 -36.96
N TYR A 433 14.72 41.11 -38.17
CA TYR A 433 15.22 39.87 -38.76
C TYR A 433 16.43 39.31 -38.01
N ALA A 434 17.32 40.16 -37.48
CA ALA A 434 18.43 39.73 -36.65
C ALA A 434 17.95 39.06 -35.35
N GLU A 435 16.97 39.65 -34.66
CA GLU A 435 16.35 39.06 -33.47
C GLU A 435 15.67 37.72 -33.80
N ARG A 436 14.95 37.64 -34.92
CA ARG A 436 14.31 36.39 -35.33
C ARG A 436 15.31 35.30 -35.73
N ILE A 437 16.44 35.67 -36.34
CA ILE A 437 17.54 34.74 -36.64
C ILE A 437 18.11 34.18 -35.34
N ALA A 438 18.44 35.03 -34.36
CA ALA A 438 18.97 34.58 -33.07
C ALA A 438 18.01 33.62 -32.35
N ALA A 439 16.71 33.93 -32.37
CA ALA A 439 15.68 33.02 -31.83
C ALA A 439 15.63 31.68 -32.58
N LEU A 440 15.65 31.70 -33.92
CA LEU A 440 15.64 30.49 -34.73
C LEU A 440 16.92 29.66 -34.58
N GLU A 441 18.08 30.28 -34.35
CA GLU A 441 19.34 29.60 -34.04
C GLU A 441 19.24 28.81 -32.74
N MET A 442 18.69 29.42 -31.68
CA MET A 442 18.42 28.73 -30.42
C MET A 442 17.42 27.59 -30.61
N GLU A 443 16.27 27.85 -31.25
CA GLU A 443 15.25 26.83 -31.50
C GLU A 443 15.82 25.66 -32.35
N LEU A 444 16.67 25.95 -33.34
CA LEU A 444 17.35 24.92 -34.14
C LEU A 444 18.34 24.11 -33.30
N GLY A 445 19.06 24.75 -32.37
CA GLY A 445 19.94 24.08 -31.41
C GLY A 445 19.19 23.07 -30.54
N GLU A 446 18.04 23.46 -30.00
CA GLU A 446 17.17 22.57 -29.20
C GLU A 446 16.66 21.36 -30.00
N VAL A 447 16.28 21.57 -31.26
CA VAL A 447 15.87 20.49 -32.16
C VAL A 447 17.03 19.54 -32.44
N TYR A 448 18.25 20.07 -32.64
CA TYR A 448 19.45 19.25 -32.82
C TYR A 448 19.76 18.39 -31.60
N GLU A 449 19.73 18.98 -30.41
CA GLU A 449 19.95 18.26 -29.15
C GLU A 449 18.93 17.13 -28.99
N THR A 450 17.65 17.45 -29.17
CA THR A 450 16.56 16.46 -29.09
C THR A 450 16.75 15.32 -30.09
N ARG A 451 17.16 15.64 -31.32
CA ARG A 451 17.43 14.65 -32.37
C ARG A 451 18.59 13.73 -32.00
N VAL A 452 19.69 14.27 -31.46
CA VAL A 452 20.85 13.47 -31.03
C VAL A 452 20.47 12.54 -29.88
N LEU A 453 19.75 13.04 -28.87
CA LEU A 453 19.28 12.21 -27.74
C LEU A 453 18.33 11.10 -28.20
N THR A 454 17.41 11.41 -29.13
CA THR A 454 16.48 10.42 -29.70
C THR A 454 17.23 9.33 -30.47
N ALA A 455 18.29 9.70 -31.21
CA ALA A 455 19.12 8.75 -31.95
C ALA A 455 19.92 7.84 -31.00
N ASP A 456 20.50 8.40 -29.94
CA ASP A 456 21.25 7.64 -28.94
C ASP A 456 20.34 6.66 -28.16
N GLU A 457 19.11 7.09 -27.82
CA GLU A 457 18.09 6.23 -27.22
C GLU A 457 17.76 5.04 -28.16
N ARG A 458 17.51 5.34 -29.43
CA ARG A 458 17.19 4.33 -30.46
C ARG A 458 18.31 3.31 -30.65
N ASP A 459 19.56 3.76 -30.75
CA ASP A 459 20.72 2.87 -30.90
C ASP A 459 20.98 2.04 -29.63
N THR A 460 20.69 2.59 -28.46
CA THR A 460 20.73 1.85 -27.19
C THR A 460 19.70 0.72 -27.17
N HIS A 461 18.47 0.99 -27.61
CA HIS A 461 17.43 -0.03 -27.70
C HIS A 461 17.71 -1.11 -28.76
N LEU A 462 18.30 -0.73 -29.91
CA LEU A 462 18.74 -1.70 -30.91
C LEU A 462 19.84 -2.63 -30.39
N ARG A 463 20.82 -2.09 -29.64
CA ARG A 463 21.84 -2.90 -28.96
C ARG A 463 21.22 -3.86 -27.95
N ALA A 464 20.24 -3.41 -27.16
CA ALA A 464 19.53 -4.27 -26.22
C ALA A 464 18.73 -5.38 -26.92
N LEU A 465 18.10 -5.09 -28.07
CA LEU A 465 17.39 -6.09 -28.87
C LEU A 465 18.32 -7.14 -29.51
N ALA A 466 19.55 -6.75 -29.85
CA ALA A 466 20.57 -7.64 -30.41
C ALA A 466 21.28 -8.47 -29.33
N ALA A 467 21.27 -8.02 -28.08
CA ALA A 467 21.83 -8.74 -26.95
C ALA A 467 20.95 -9.93 -26.53
N ASP A 468 21.59 -10.96 -25.97
CA ASP A 468 20.94 -12.12 -25.36
C ASP A 468 20.52 -11.87 -23.90
N THR A 469 20.68 -10.63 -23.41
CA THR A 469 20.24 -10.24 -22.08
C THR A 469 18.70 -10.24 -22.01
N PRO A 470 18.08 -10.91 -21.03
CA PRO A 470 16.63 -10.91 -20.88
C PRO A 470 16.08 -9.50 -20.67
N LEU A 471 14.98 -9.16 -21.35
CA LEU A 471 14.26 -7.89 -21.19
C LEU A 471 13.13 -7.96 -20.14
N VAL A 472 13.11 -9.03 -19.34
CA VAL A 472 12.19 -9.18 -18.22
C VAL A 472 12.84 -8.63 -16.94
N PRO A 473 12.06 -8.02 -16.04
CA PRO A 473 12.60 -7.52 -14.78
C PRO A 473 13.21 -8.67 -13.96
N SER A 474 14.24 -8.37 -13.17
CA SER A 474 14.74 -9.33 -12.20
C SER A 474 13.64 -9.72 -11.21
N PRO A 475 13.67 -10.93 -10.62
CA PRO A 475 12.57 -11.44 -9.79
C PRO A 475 12.12 -10.50 -8.66
N THR A 476 13.05 -9.71 -8.12
CA THR A 476 12.83 -8.76 -7.02
C THR A 476 13.07 -7.30 -7.41
N GLY A 477 13.43 -6.99 -8.66
CA GLY A 477 13.84 -5.65 -9.09
C GLY A 477 12.73 -4.60 -9.04
N HIS A 478 11.47 -5.03 -8.98
CA HIS A 478 10.32 -4.14 -8.83
C HIS A 478 10.04 -3.76 -7.37
N LEU A 479 10.63 -4.47 -6.39
CA LEU A 479 10.42 -4.22 -4.98
C LEU A 479 11.21 -2.97 -4.55
N LYS A 480 10.49 -1.96 -4.06
CA LYS A 480 11.06 -0.71 -3.56
C LYS A 480 11.05 -0.66 -2.04
N ALA A 481 9.97 -1.14 -1.43
CA ALA A 481 9.78 -1.20 0.00
C ALA A 481 8.90 -2.42 0.33
N PRO A 482 9.44 -3.65 0.12
CA PRO A 482 8.67 -4.85 0.35
C PRO A 482 8.22 -4.92 1.82
N HIS A 483 6.96 -5.30 2.04
CA HIS A 483 6.48 -5.59 3.37
C HIS A 483 7.18 -6.86 3.87
N LEU A 484 8.12 -6.68 4.80
CA LEU A 484 8.93 -7.75 5.37
C LEU A 484 8.62 -7.91 6.86
N PRO A 485 8.70 -9.15 7.39
CA PRO A 485 8.47 -9.37 8.80
C PRO A 485 9.57 -8.69 9.63
N TYR A 486 9.18 -8.04 10.72
CA TYR A 486 10.13 -7.42 11.65
C TYR A 486 10.78 -8.45 12.58
N SER A 487 10.10 -9.58 12.84
CA SER A 487 10.66 -10.67 13.63
C SER A 487 10.02 -12.02 13.29
N SER A 488 10.82 -13.09 13.32
CA SER A 488 10.38 -14.48 13.13
C SER A 488 9.89 -15.14 14.43
N GLY A 489 9.11 -14.42 15.26
CA GLY A 489 8.37 -15.02 16.38
C GLY A 489 9.16 -15.36 17.65
N THR A 490 10.44 -14.98 17.78
CA THR A 490 11.29 -15.35 18.94
C THR A 490 11.90 -14.16 19.69
N GLN A 491 11.13 -13.12 19.99
CA GLN A 491 11.61 -12.08 20.92
C GLN A 491 11.50 -12.55 22.38
N ARG A 492 12.62 -12.93 22.99
CA ARG A 492 12.75 -13.11 24.45
C ARG A 492 12.74 -11.73 25.12
N SER A 493 11.56 -11.23 25.47
CA SER A 493 11.42 -10.03 26.29
C SER A 493 11.88 -10.29 27.72
N THR A 494 12.70 -9.38 28.27
CA THR A 494 13.12 -9.45 29.68
C THR A 494 11.97 -9.02 30.60
N ARG A 495 11.94 -9.51 31.85
CA ARG A 495 10.94 -9.09 32.85
C ARG A 495 10.92 -7.57 33.05
N PHE A 496 12.08 -6.93 32.96
CA PHE A 496 12.22 -5.47 33.02
C PHE A 496 11.49 -4.78 31.86
N LEU A 497 11.67 -5.25 30.62
CA LEU A 497 11.01 -4.67 29.46
C LEU A 497 9.48 -4.77 29.58
N HIS A 498 8.96 -5.90 30.09
CA HIS A 498 7.53 -6.05 30.36
C HIS A 498 7.00 -5.05 31.39
N LEU A 499 7.70 -4.90 32.51
CA LEU A 499 7.29 -3.97 33.57
C LEU A 499 7.35 -2.51 33.10
N TRP A 500 8.44 -2.13 32.42
CA TRP A 500 8.62 -0.79 31.85
C TRP A 500 7.55 -0.48 30.81
N VAL A 501 7.25 -1.42 29.92
CA VAL A 501 6.20 -1.29 28.90
C VAL A 501 4.82 -1.06 29.53
N ALA A 502 4.50 -1.77 30.62
CA ALA A 502 3.21 -1.62 31.31
C ALA A 502 3.08 -0.27 32.05
N LEU A 503 4.17 0.22 32.65
CA LEU A 503 4.15 1.42 33.49
C LEU A 503 4.48 2.72 32.75
N SER A 504 5.26 2.66 31.68
CA SER A 504 5.82 3.85 31.04
C SER A 504 4.78 4.79 30.46
N THR A 505 3.68 4.28 29.88
CA THR A 505 2.67 5.15 29.28
C THR A 505 1.88 5.97 30.30
N PRO A 506 1.30 5.37 31.37
CA PRO A 506 0.67 6.16 32.42
C PRO A 506 1.68 7.09 33.14
N LEU A 507 2.91 6.62 33.37
CA LEU A 507 3.96 7.44 33.97
C LEU A 507 4.32 8.65 33.08
N LEU A 508 4.39 8.46 31.75
CA LEU A 508 4.65 9.55 30.80
C LEU A 508 3.53 10.58 30.82
N LEU A 509 2.26 10.15 30.78
CA LEU A 509 1.12 11.06 30.80
C LEU A 509 1.09 11.89 32.09
N ILE A 510 1.32 11.25 33.24
CA ILE A 510 1.44 11.95 34.54
C ILE A 510 2.63 12.92 34.52
N SER A 511 3.78 12.48 34.00
CA SER A 511 5.01 13.30 33.94
C SER A 511 4.89 14.48 32.98
N LEU A 512 4.08 14.38 31.92
CA LEU A 512 3.78 15.49 31.00
C LEU A 512 2.72 16.44 31.57
N ALA A 513 1.75 15.93 32.33
CA ALA A 513 0.72 16.73 32.98
C ALA A 513 1.29 17.55 34.15
N LEU A 514 2.20 16.97 34.95
CA LEU A 514 2.74 17.60 36.15
C LEU A 514 3.37 19.00 35.89
N PRO A 515 4.21 19.21 34.86
CA PRO A 515 4.70 20.55 34.50
C PRO A 515 3.60 21.56 34.21
N MET A 516 2.44 21.15 33.69
CA MET A 516 1.32 22.07 33.41
C MET A 516 0.70 22.63 34.68
N PHE A 517 0.81 21.93 35.80
CA PHE A 517 0.29 22.37 37.10
C PHE A 517 1.35 23.04 37.98
N VAL A 518 2.63 22.72 37.77
CA VAL A 518 3.73 23.15 38.66
C VAL A 518 4.55 24.31 38.09
N LEU A 519 4.64 24.44 36.76
CA LEU A 519 5.48 25.43 36.08
C LEU A 519 4.63 26.38 35.24
N ASN A 520 5.10 27.63 35.08
CA ASN A 520 4.45 28.66 34.29
C ASN A 520 5.32 29.11 33.09
N GLY A 521 4.65 29.44 31.99
CA GLY A 521 5.27 30.04 30.80
C GLY A 521 6.18 29.08 30.03
N GLN A 522 7.29 29.60 29.49
CA GLN A 522 8.22 28.84 28.64
C GLN A 522 8.88 27.63 29.34
N TYR A 523 9.01 27.65 30.67
CA TYR A 523 9.61 26.57 31.43
C TYR A 523 8.77 25.28 31.42
N THR A 524 7.45 25.40 31.31
CA THR A 524 6.54 24.26 31.14
C THR A 524 6.87 23.49 29.87
N PHE A 525 7.07 24.22 28.77
CA PHE A 525 7.39 23.63 27.46
C PHE A 525 8.75 22.91 27.47
N TYR A 526 9.80 23.54 28.02
CA TYR A 526 11.11 22.90 28.13
C TYR A 526 11.10 21.67 29.04
N ALA A 527 10.36 21.72 30.15
CA ALA A 527 10.20 20.58 31.05
C ALA A 527 9.50 19.40 30.36
N MET A 528 8.45 19.67 29.57
CA MET A 528 7.77 18.63 28.78
C MET A 528 8.70 17.98 27.74
N ILE A 529 9.52 18.79 27.04
CA ILE A 529 10.55 18.25 26.13
C ILE A 529 11.53 17.36 26.89
N GLY A 530 12.01 17.82 28.05
CA GLY A 530 12.91 17.05 28.91
C GLY A 530 12.33 15.70 29.32
N VAL A 531 11.05 15.65 29.69
CA VAL A 531 10.33 14.40 30.01
C VAL A 531 10.34 13.45 28.81
N VAL A 532 10.01 13.93 27.60
CA VAL A 532 10.04 13.09 26.38
C VAL A 532 11.44 12.54 26.11
N VAL A 533 12.47 13.38 26.22
CA VAL A 533 13.88 13.01 26.01
C VAL A 533 14.31 11.93 27.01
N VAL A 534 14.00 12.10 28.30
CA VAL A 534 14.32 11.12 29.35
C VAL A 534 13.60 9.80 29.13
N PHE A 535 12.30 9.83 28.81
CA PHE A 535 11.55 8.61 28.50
C PHE A 535 12.10 7.89 27.28
N ALA A 536 12.49 8.62 26.24
CA ALA A 536 13.13 8.04 25.06
C ALA A 536 14.50 7.42 25.38
N ALA A 537 15.29 8.02 26.29
CA ALA A 537 16.54 7.46 26.77
C ALA A 537 16.32 6.13 27.51
N VAL A 538 15.40 6.11 28.47
CA VAL A 538 15.08 4.90 29.26
C VAL A 538 14.51 3.80 28.36
N ASP A 539 13.63 4.14 27.41
CA ASP A 539 13.09 3.17 26.45
C ASP A 539 14.18 2.62 25.51
N SER A 540 15.16 3.44 25.13
CA SER A 540 16.31 3.02 24.33
C SER A 540 17.25 2.09 25.11
N VAL A 541 17.45 2.33 26.42
CA VAL A 541 18.19 1.40 27.30
C VAL A 541 17.46 0.06 27.40
N ALA A 542 16.14 0.09 27.64
CA ALA A 542 15.32 -1.12 27.74
C ALA A 542 15.39 -1.98 26.46
N ARG A 543 15.57 -1.35 25.30
CA ARG A 543 15.70 -2.00 23.98
C ARG A 543 17.13 -2.32 23.55
N ARG A 544 18.15 -2.00 24.37
CA ARG A 544 19.58 -2.11 24.01
C ARG A 544 19.98 -1.27 22.78
N LYS A 545 19.29 -0.13 22.55
CA LYS A 545 19.54 0.82 21.45
C LYS A 545 20.04 2.18 21.93
N PHE A 546 20.57 2.27 23.16
CA PHE A 546 20.99 3.54 23.77
C PHE A 546 22.05 4.30 22.95
N VAL A 547 22.98 3.59 22.32
CA VAL A 547 23.99 4.21 21.44
C VAL A 547 23.34 4.89 20.23
N GLN A 548 22.36 4.23 19.58
CA GLN A 548 21.62 4.82 18.45
C GLN A 548 20.83 6.06 18.87
N TYR A 549 20.27 6.04 20.08
CA TYR A 549 19.59 7.20 20.67
C TYR A 549 20.54 8.38 20.89
N LEU A 550 21.74 8.15 21.46
CA LEU A 550 22.75 9.20 21.65
C LEU A 550 23.21 9.79 20.30
N ILE A 551 23.43 8.94 19.29
CA ILE A 551 23.76 9.38 17.93
C ILE A 551 22.64 10.26 17.38
N GLY A 552 21.38 9.84 17.51
CA GLY A 552 20.22 10.63 17.07
C GLY A 552 20.13 11.99 17.77
N LEU A 553 20.35 12.02 19.09
CA LEU A 553 20.35 13.26 19.86
C LEU A 553 21.50 14.20 19.44
N ALA A 554 22.69 13.65 19.20
CA ALA A 554 23.83 14.42 18.71
C ALA A 554 23.56 15.02 17.32
N VAL A 555 22.97 14.24 16.41
CA VAL A 555 22.56 14.74 15.07
C VAL A 555 21.55 15.87 15.20
N ILE A 556 20.52 15.72 16.04
CA ILE A 556 19.52 16.78 16.29
C ILE A 556 20.21 18.03 16.85
N ALA A 557 21.11 17.89 17.82
CA ALA A 557 21.84 19.01 18.40
C ALA A 557 22.70 19.75 17.36
N VAL A 558 23.36 19.01 16.45
CA VAL A 558 24.13 19.59 15.35
C VAL A 558 23.23 20.34 14.37
N VAL A 559 22.09 19.76 13.99
CA VAL A 559 21.14 20.40 13.06
C VAL A 559 20.54 21.66 13.69
N VAL A 560 20.08 21.58 14.93
CA VAL A 560 19.54 22.74 15.66
C VAL A 560 20.62 23.80 15.84
N GLY A 561 21.84 23.41 16.20
CA GLY A 561 22.98 24.32 16.30
C GLY A 561 23.30 25.02 14.97
N LEU A 562 23.25 24.29 13.85
CA LEU A 562 23.43 24.85 12.51
C LEU A 562 22.32 25.85 12.17
N VAL A 563 21.06 25.50 12.41
CA VAL A 563 19.91 26.38 12.13
C VAL A 563 19.96 27.64 12.99
N VAL A 564 20.18 27.49 14.30
CA VAL A 564 20.33 28.62 15.22
C VAL A 564 21.54 29.46 14.82
N GLY A 565 22.66 28.85 14.44
CA GLY A 565 23.84 29.54 13.94
C GLY A 565 23.58 30.35 12.67
N VAL A 566 22.84 29.79 11.71
CA VAL A 566 22.42 30.50 10.48
C VAL A 566 21.50 31.67 10.83
N VAL A 567 20.50 31.45 11.68
CA VAL A 567 19.56 32.51 12.11
C VAL A 567 20.31 33.60 12.87
N ALA A 568 21.19 33.26 13.80
CA ALA A 568 21.98 34.21 14.56
C ALA A 568 22.94 34.99 13.66
N ALA A 569 23.63 34.33 12.72
CA ALA A 569 24.48 34.99 11.73
C ALA A 569 23.67 35.96 10.85
N PHE A 570 22.44 35.58 10.49
CA PHE A 570 21.52 36.42 9.73
C PHE A 570 21.05 37.65 10.53
N VAL A 571 20.74 37.48 11.82
CA VAL A 571 20.34 38.57 12.73
C VAL A 571 21.50 39.53 13.02
N VAL A 572 22.71 39.01 13.23
CA VAL A 572 23.89 39.83 13.55
C VAL A 572 24.40 40.59 12.33
N ASN A 573 24.54 39.93 11.18
CA ASN A 573 24.97 40.58 9.95
C ASN A 573 24.60 39.76 8.70
N TRP A 574 23.36 39.91 8.24
CA TRP A 574 22.81 39.21 7.07
C TRP A 574 23.70 39.28 5.82
N ARG A 575 24.50 40.35 5.68
CA ARG A 575 25.45 40.50 4.58
C ARG A 575 26.54 39.43 4.64
N ILE A 576 27.13 39.18 5.82
CA ILE A 576 28.18 38.16 5.99
C ILE A 576 27.60 36.75 5.78
N ALA A 577 26.39 36.50 6.29
CA ALA A 577 25.71 35.22 6.15
C ALA A 577 25.42 34.83 4.69
N ILE A 578 25.26 35.81 3.79
CA ILE A 578 25.07 35.60 2.35
C ILE A 578 26.43 35.62 1.62
N THR A 579 27.31 36.55 1.94
CA THR A 579 28.57 36.75 1.21
C THR A 579 29.55 35.60 1.40
N VAL A 580 29.62 34.97 2.58
CA VAL A 580 30.57 33.87 2.83
C VAL A 580 30.22 32.61 2.00
N PRO A 581 28.97 32.09 2.02
CA PRO A 581 28.59 30.97 1.15
C PRO A 581 28.75 31.30 -0.33
N VAL A 582 28.36 32.51 -0.76
CA VAL A 582 28.50 32.94 -2.15
C VAL A 582 29.98 33.00 -2.56
N ALA A 583 30.86 33.53 -1.72
CA ALA A 583 32.30 33.56 -1.98
C ALA A 583 32.90 32.14 -2.06
N VAL A 584 32.48 31.22 -1.19
CA VAL A 584 32.91 29.82 -1.24
C VAL A 584 32.43 29.14 -2.52
N ILE A 585 31.18 29.36 -2.94
CA ILE A 585 30.65 28.86 -4.22
C ILE A 585 31.43 29.43 -5.41
N VAL A 586 31.72 30.73 -5.41
CA VAL A 586 32.51 31.40 -6.45
C VAL A 586 33.92 30.83 -6.51
N VAL A 587 34.59 30.63 -5.37
CA VAL A 587 35.92 30.02 -5.32
C VAL A 587 35.90 28.56 -5.79
N LEU A 588 34.89 27.77 -5.39
CA LEU A 588 34.73 26.39 -5.86
C LEU A 588 34.51 26.34 -7.38
N LEU A 589 33.63 27.20 -7.92
CA LEU A 589 33.42 27.33 -9.36
C LEU A 589 34.69 27.77 -10.08
N LEU A 590 35.46 28.70 -9.51
CA LEU A 590 36.74 29.13 -10.07
C LEU A 590 37.75 27.97 -10.10
N VAL A 591 37.85 27.18 -9.02
CA VAL A 591 38.71 26.00 -8.97
C VAL A 591 38.29 24.97 -10.01
N VAL A 592 36.99 24.72 -10.17
CA VAL A 592 36.46 23.82 -11.21
C VAL A 592 36.83 24.33 -12.61
N ASN A 593 36.56 25.60 -12.89
CA ASN A 593 36.86 26.22 -14.19
C ASN A 593 38.36 26.24 -14.52
N VAL A 594 39.22 26.56 -13.55
CA VAL A 594 40.68 26.54 -13.72
C VAL A 594 41.19 25.13 -13.95
N ARG A 595 40.64 24.14 -13.23
CA ARG A 595 41.01 22.73 -13.40
C ARG A 595 40.56 22.19 -14.76
N GLU A 596 39.47 22.70 -15.31
CA GLU A 596 38.98 22.39 -16.66
C GLU A 596 39.83 23.07 -17.75
N LEU A 597 40.28 24.30 -17.50
CA LEU A 597 41.20 25.03 -18.38
C LEU A 597 42.59 24.39 -18.45
N LEU A 598 43.12 23.89 -17.32
CA LEU A 598 44.42 23.19 -17.23
C LEU A 598 44.38 21.74 -17.78
N ARG A 599 43.20 21.21 -18.10
CA ARG A 599 43.02 19.89 -18.73
C ARG A 599 42.86 19.96 -20.24
N ARG A 600 42.81 21.16 -20.82
CA ARG A 600 43.04 21.41 -22.24
C ARG A 600 44.50 21.77 -22.45
#